data_AF-A0A2D0H8L0-F1
#
_entry.id   AF-A0A2D0H8L0-F1
#
_cell.length_a   1.000
_cell.length_b   1.000
_cell.length_c   1.000
_cell.angle_alpha   90.00
_cell.angle_beta   90.00
_cell.angle_gamma   90.00
#
_symmetry.space_group_name_H-M   'P 1'
#
loop_
_entity.id
_entity.type
_entity.pdbx_description
1 polymer ?
#
loop_
_entity_poly.entity_id
_entity_poly.type
_entity_poly.pdbx_seq_one_letter_code
_entity_poly.pdbx_strand_id
1 'polypeptide(L)'
;MKLIKILKVAVIPVLTVFSFLSTSNTALADYLTSNGAGGEYRYELWSSDNNDYYLKIWSNEASPESGSYSTTPHFPSSREALIYFDCNYGGQNLPECPR
;
A
#
# COMPACT_ATOMS: atom_id res chain seq x y z
N MET A 1 -16.07 -56.19 -35.83
CA MET A 1 -15.06 -55.14 -35.54
C MET A 1 -15.53 -53.81 -36.09
N LYS A 2 -15.90 -52.85 -35.23
CA LYS A 2 -16.19 -51.42 -35.46
C LYS A 2 -17.37 -51.07 -34.56
N LEU A 3 -17.10 -50.46 -33.40
CA LEU A 3 -18.02 -49.64 -32.59
C LEU A 3 -17.34 -49.26 -31.26
N ILE A 4 -16.34 -50.03 -30.81
CA ILE A 4 -15.62 -49.76 -29.55
C ILE A 4 -14.53 -48.68 -29.71
N LYS A 5 -14.18 -48.26 -30.94
CA LYS A 5 -13.12 -47.26 -31.18
C LYS A 5 -13.56 -45.79 -31.00
N ILE A 6 -14.85 -45.52 -30.76
CA ILE A 6 -15.36 -44.14 -30.70
C ILE A 6 -15.37 -43.59 -29.26
N LEU A 7 -15.24 -44.46 -28.24
CA LEU A 7 -15.36 -44.08 -26.83
C LEU A 7 -14.05 -43.61 -26.16
N LYS A 8 -13.09 -43.10 -26.93
CA LYS A 8 -11.81 -42.59 -26.37
C LYS A 8 -11.40 -41.21 -26.85
N VAL A 9 -12.25 -40.50 -27.59
CA VAL A 9 -11.92 -39.18 -28.14
C VAL A 9 -13.13 -38.26 -27.99
N ALA A 10 -13.58 -38.03 -26.77
CA ALA A 10 -14.64 -37.06 -26.49
C ALA A 10 -14.63 -36.62 -25.02
N VAL A 11 -13.46 -36.38 -24.45
CA VAL A 11 -13.35 -35.61 -23.22
C VAL A 11 -12.06 -34.81 -23.37
N ILE A 12 -12.09 -33.52 -23.04
CA ILE A 12 -10.96 -32.58 -23.10
C ILE A 12 -10.82 -31.96 -24.51
N PRO A 13 -11.68 -30.98 -24.87
CA PRO A 13 -11.20 -29.60 -24.81
C PRO A 13 -12.31 -28.57 -24.53
N VAL A 14 -13.03 -28.69 -23.41
CA VAL A 14 -14.02 -27.67 -22.98
C VAL A 14 -13.71 -27.17 -21.57
N LEU A 15 -12.43 -27.03 -21.25
CA LEU A 15 -11.98 -26.46 -19.97
C LEU A 15 -10.92 -25.36 -20.14
N THR A 16 -10.53 -25.03 -21.38
CA THR A 16 -9.50 -24.03 -21.67
C THR A 16 -10.05 -22.65 -22.05
N VAL A 17 -11.37 -22.49 -22.21
CA VAL A 17 -11.98 -21.21 -22.64
C VAL A 17 -12.45 -20.34 -21.46
N PHE A 18 -12.61 -20.91 -20.26
CA PHE A 18 -13.12 -20.15 -19.11
C PHE A 18 -12.05 -19.41 -18.29
N SER A 19 -10.78 -19.44 -18.69
CA SER A 19 -9.67 -18.90 -17.88
C SER A 19 -9.26 -17.45 -18.19
N PHE A 20 -9.93 -16.74 -19.12
CA PHE A 20 -9.40 -15.47 -19.65
C PHE A 20 -10.27 -14.23 -19.45
N LEU A 21 -11.12 -14.19 -18.41
CA LEU A 21 -11.78 -12.94 -18.01
C LEU A 21 -11.75 -12.77 -16.48
N SER A 22 -10.60 -13.02 -15.88
CA SER A 22 -10.29 -12.42 -14.58
C SER A 22 -9.80 -11.01 -14.86
N THR A 23 -10.71 -10.07 -15.12
CA THR A 23 -10.35 -8.65 -14.98
C THR A 23 -10.03 -8.47 -13.51
N SER A 24 -8.74 -8.41 -13.18
CA SER A 24 -8.29 -7.98 -11.87
C SER A 24 -8.93 -6.61 -11.66
N ASN A 25 -9.93 -6.51 -10.79
CA ASN A 25 -10.23 -5.24 -10.18
C ASN A 25 -8.94 -4.91 -9.43
N THR A 26 -8.10 -4.06 -10.01
CA THR A 26 -6.98 -3.46 -9.30
C THR A 26 -7.63 -2.70 -8.16
N ALA A 27 -7.68 -3.32 -6.98
CA ALA A 27 -8.03 -2.62 -5.77
C ALA A 27 -6.99 -1.50 -5.67
N LEU A 28 -7.48 -0.26 -5.81
CA LEU A 28 -6.74 0.93 -5.45
C LEU A 28 -6.32 0.74 -3.99
N ALA A 29 -5.04 0.46 -3.79
CA ALA A 29 -4.50 0.02 -2.52
C ALA A 29 -3.33 0.90 -2.16
N ASP A 30 -3.50 1.66 -1.08
CA ASP A 30 -2.39 2.38 -0.49
C ASP A 30 -1.28 1.39 -0.13
N TYR A 31 -0.05 1.73 -0.49
CA TYR A 31 1.11 0.89 -0.23
C TYR A 31 2.10 1.58 0.70
N LEU A 32 2.63 0.81 1.65
CA LEU A 32 3.66 1.27 2.57
C LEU A 32 4.96 1.50 1.79
N THR A 33 5.39 2.75 1.74
CA THR A 33 6.60 3.18 1.04
C THR A 33 7.82 3.13 1.95
N SER A 34 7.69 3.63 3.18
CA SER A 34 8.76 3.60 4.18
C SER A 34 8.22 3.76 5.59
N ASN A 35 9.07 3.59 6.59
CA ASN A 35 8.77 3.90 7.98
C ASN A 35 10.03 4.46 8.66
N GLY A 36 9.84 5.09 9.81
CA GLY A 36 10.93 5.66 10.58
C GLY A 36 10.48 6.23 11.92
N ALA A 37 11.40 6.88 12.61
CA ALA A 37 11.14 7.54 13.89
C ALA A 37 11.96 8.83 14.00
N GLY A 38 11.44 9.78 14.79
CA GLY A 38 12.07 11.04 15.10
C GLY A 38 11.39 11.70 16.30
N GLY A 39 12.18 12.32 17.18
CA GLY A 39 11.69 12.79 18.47
C GLY A 39 11.00 11.68 19.26
N GLU A 40 9.82 11.99 19.81
CA GLU A 40 8.97 11.06 20.56
C GLU A 40 7.95 10.32 19.67
N TYR A 41 8.14 10.33 18.35
CA TYR A 41 7.17 9.79 17.40
C TYR A 41 7.81 8.84 16.38
N ARG A 42 6.97 7.93 15.87
CA ARG A 42 7.27 7.06 14.73
C ARG A 42 6.25 7.29 13.63
N TYR A 43 6.66 7.05 12.40
CA TYR A 43 5.81 7.20 11.23
C TYR A 43 5.86 6.00 10.31
N GLU A 44 4.79 5.85 9.54
CA GLU A 44 4.73 5.09 8.32
C GLU A 44 4.34 6.03 7.18
N LEU A 45 5.09 5.99 6.09
CA LEU A 45 4.82 6.70 4.85
C LEU A 45 4.09 5.78 3.90
N TRP A 46 2.89 6.19 3.52
CA TRP A 46 2.03 5.49 2.59
C TRP A 46 1.91 6.29 1.30
N SER A 47 1.85 5.60 0.17
CA SER A 47 1.47 6.19 -1.11
C SER A 47 0.11 5.66 -1.50
N SER A 48 -0.74 6.56 -1.97
CA SER A 48 -2.04 6.24 -2.56
C SER A 48 -1.92 6.13 -4.07
N ASP A 49 -2.93 5.56 -4.72
CA ASP A 49 -2.95 5.32 -6.17
C ASP A 49 -2.96 6.61 -7.00
N ASN A 50 -3.36 7.73 -6.39
CA ASN A 50 -3.31 9.06 -7.02
C ASN A 50 -1.88 9.64 -7.08
N ASN A 51 -0.85 8.86 -6.74
CA ASN A 51 0.55 9.29 -6.55
C ASN A 51 0.73 10.31 -5.41
N ASP A 52 -0.23 10.36 -4.49
CA ASP A 52 -0.16 11.19 -3.29
C ASP A 52 0.42 10.38 -2.12
N TYR A 53 1.09 11.07 -1.21
CA TYR A 53 1.74 10.48 -0.03
C TYR A 53 1.09 10.97 1.25
N TYR A 54 1.02 10.14 2.28
CA TYR A 54 0.57 10.56 3.60
C TYR A 54 1.28 9.78 4.68
N LEU A 55 1.22 10.28 5.91
CA LEU A 55 1.83 9.66 7.07
C LEU A 55 0.77 9.14 8.03
N LYS A 56 1.02 7.97 8.57
CA LYS A 56 0.44 7.53 9.85
C LYS A 56 1.49 7.75 10.93
N ILE A 57 1.09 8.34 12.04
CA ILE A 57 2.00 8.79 13.10
C ILE A 57 1.52 8.28 14.45
N TRP A 58 2.44 7.67 15.19
CA TRP A 58 2.24 7.19 16.56
C TRP A 58 3.26 7.86 17.48
N SER A 59 2.90 8.00 18.77
CA SER A 59 3.91 8.16 19.82
C SER A 59 4.79 6.91 19.86
N ASN A 60 6.08 7.07 20.16
CA ASN A 60 7.01 5.96 20.38
C ASN A 60 6.61 5.08 21.57
N GLU A 61 5.90 5.64 22.54
CA GLU A 61 5.38 4.90 23.70
C GLU A 61 4.11 4.11 23.37
N ALA A 62 3.47 4.38 22.23
CA ALA A 62 2.28 3.67 21.82
C ALA A 62 2.62 2.22 21.46
N SER A 63 1.81 1.27 21.94
CA SER A 63 1.95 -0.14 21.57
C SER A 63 2.02 -0.30 20.05
N PRO A 64 2.89 -1.18 19.52
CA PRO A 64 2.92 -1.52 18.10
C PRO A 64 1.56 -1.97 17.57
N GLU A 65 0.76 -2.60 18.42
CA GLU A 65 -0.60 -3.08 18.12
C GLU A 65 -1.68 -2.00 18.33
N SER A 66 -1.30 -0.82 18.82
CA SER A 66 -2.24 0.29 18.99
C SER A 66 -2.76 0.73 17.63
N GLY A 67 -4.06 0.56 17.42
CA GLY A 67 -4.77 1.12 16.27
C GLY A 67 -4.92 2.64 16.34
N SER A 68 -4.54 3.28 17.45
CA SER A 68 -4.61 4.74 17.60
C SER A 68 -3.35 5.38 17.01
N TYR A 69 -3.48 5.85 15.76
CA TYR A 69 -2.54 6.73 15.08
C TYR A 69 -3.25 7.99 14.61
N SER A 70 -2.46 9.03 14.37
CA SER A 70 -2.91 10.20 13.62
C SER A 70 -2.52 10.05 12.15
N THR A 71 -3.38 10.50 11.25
CA THR A 71 -3.10 10.53 9.81
C THR A 71 -2.95 11.97 9.36
N THR A 72 -1.92 12.26 8.57
CA THR A 72 -1.71 13.59 8.00
C THR A 72 -2.61 13.83 6.78
N PRO A 73 -2.70 15.08 6.29
CA PRO A 73 -3.12 15.32 4.91
C PRO A 73 -2.24 14.60 3.89
N HIS A 74 -2.70 14.59 2.64
CA HIS A 74 -1.94 14.12 1.50
C HIS A 74 -0.90 15.16 1.04
N PHE A 75 0.24 14.67 0.58
CA PHE A 75 1.37 15.43 0.05
C PHE A 75 1.67 14.99 -1.39
N PRO A 76 2.09 15.90 -2.27
CA PRO A 76 2.41 15.58 -3.66
C PRO A 76 3.72 14.79 -3.82
N SER A 77 4.52 14.67 -2.76
CA SER A 77 5.75 13.86 -2.79
C SER A 77 6.10 13.27 -1.42
N SER A 78 6.84 12.16 -1.44
CA SER A 78 7.41 11.55 -0.23
C SER A 78 8.31 12.53 0.53
N ARG A 79 9.07 13.37 -0.19
CA ARG A 79 9.95 14.39 0.40
C ARG A 79 9.16 15.40 1.23
N GLU A 80 8.05 15.90 0.70
CA GLU A 80 7.22 16.87 1.43
C GLU A 80 6.57 16.26 2.67
N ALA A 81 6.11 15.01 2.57
CA ALA A 81 5.60 14.27 3.72
C ALA A 81 6.67 14.14 4.82
N LEU A 82 7.90 13.75 4.46
CA LEU A 82 8.99 13.58 5.42
C LEU A 82 9.45 14.91 6.04
N ILE A 83 9.51 16.00 5.26
CA ILE A 83 9.78 17.34 5.81
C ILE A 83 8.70 17.73 6.82
N TYR A 84 7.42 17.49 6.51
CA TYR A 84 6.34 17.74 7.46
C TYR A 84 6.53 16.95 8.76
N PHE A 85 6.92 15.68 8.68
CA PHE A 85 7.23 14.89 9.88
C PHE A 85 8.38 15.52 10.68
N ASP A 86 9.49 15.84 10.04
CA ASP A 86 10.67 16.37 10.71
C ASP A 86 10.40 17.69 11.43
N CYS A 87 9.62 18.58 10.80
CA CYS A 87 9.28 19.89 11.33
C CYS A 87 8.26 19.85 12.47
N ASN A 88 7.31 18.91 12.44
CA ASN A 88 6.20 18.88 13.41
C ASN A 88 6.40 17.85 14.53
N TYR A 89 7.17 16.80 14.28
CA TYR A 89 7.31 15.64 15.18
C TYR A 89 8.77 15.27 15.44
N GLY A 90 9.62 15.38 14.42
CA GLY A 90 11.04 15.01 14.50
C GLY A 90 11.88 15.89 15.42
N GLY A 91 11.33 17.03 15.88
CA GLY A 91 12.07 18.00 16.69
C GLY A 91 13.24 18.63 15.95
N GLN A 92 13.26 18.54 14.62
CA GLN A 92 14.34 19.05 13.79
C GLN A 92 14.05 20.50 13.40
N ASN A 93 15.03 21.39 13.62
CA ASN A 93 15.00 22.75 13.09
C ASN A 93 15.61 22.78 11.69
N LEU A 94 14.89 22.23 10.71
CA LEU A 94 15.31 22.26 9.31
C LEU A 94 15.04 23.65 8.69
N PRO A 95 15.88 24.12 7.77
CA PRO A 95 15.63 25.37 7.02
C PRO A 95 14.30 25.37 6.26
N GLU A 96 13.82 24.20 5.86
CA GLU A 96 12.57 23.99 5.14
C GLU A 96 11.32 24.07 6.04
N CYS A 97 11.48 24.14 7.36
CA CYS A 97 10.34 24.23 8.27
C CYS A 97 9.66 25.60 8.21
N PRO A 98 8.31 25.64 8.18
CA PRO A 98 7.59 26.90 8.31
C PRO A 98 7.95 27.57 9.64
N ARG A 99 8.23 28.87 9.57
CA ARG A 99 8.58 29.71 10.73
C ARG A 99 7.34 30.30 11.38
#